data_AF-A0A090WBK6-F1
#
_entry.id   AF-A0A090WBK6-F1
#
_cell.length_a   1.000
_cell.length_b   1.000
_cell.length_c   1.000
_cell.angle_alpha   90.00
_cell.angle_beta   90.00
_cell.angle_gamma   90.00
#
_symmetry.space_group_name_H-M   'P 1'
#
loop_
_entity.id
_entity.type
_entity.pdbx_description
1 polymer ?
#
loop_
_entity_poly.entity_id
_entity_poly.type
_entity_poly.pdbx_seq_one_letter_code
_entity_poly.pdbx_strand_id
1 'polypeptide(L)'
;MEGGKEVTHHPDSQVALDGFQIPFHKEAFELALQAVNAMPNRIVGWDVAITNQGPLLIEGNEVPSLHVTDVACGGYLNNKHIKDVLFELKN
;
A
#
# COMPACT_ATOMS: atom_id res chain seq x y z
N MET A 1 -1.02 -23.54 -14.01
CA MET A 1 -0.93 -22.33 -13.16
C MET A 1 -2.34 -21.85 -12.93
N GLU A 2 -2.87 -21.98 -11.72
CA GLU A 2 -4.22 -21.50 -11.36
C GLU A 2 -4.16 -20.04 -10.90
N GLY A 3 -3.77 -19.14 -11.80
CA GLY A 3 -3.86 -17.70 -11.53
C GLY A 3 -5.33 -17.30 -11.36
N GLY A 4 -5.64 -16.54 -10.30
CA GLY A 4 -6.99 -16.01 -10.06
C GLY A 4 -7.92 -16.90 -9.22
N LYS A 5 -7.41 -17.94 -8.56
CA LYS A 5 -8.19 -18.70 -7.58
C LYS A 5 -8.54 -17.84 -6.37
N GLU A 6 -9.80 -17.88 -5.96
CA GLU A 6 -10.25 -17.25 -4.72
C GLU A 6 -9.70 -18.02 -3.51
N VAL A 7 -9.03 -17.29 -2.61
CA VAL A 7 -8.45 -17.83 -1.38
C VAL A 7 -9.03 -17.03 -0.22
N THR A 8 -9.75 -17.71 0.68
CA THR A 8 -10.41 -17.07 1.83
C THR A 8 -9.67 -17.30 3.15
N HIS A 9 -8.71 -18.23 3.16
CA HIS A 9 -7.92 -18.60 4.34
C HIS A 9 -6.44 -18.70 3.99
N HIS A 10 -5.57 -18.32 4.91
CA HIS A 10 -4.13 -18.49 4.73
C HIS A 10 -3.78 -19.97 4.56
N PRO A 11 -2.97 -20.34 3.55
CA PRO A 11 -2.72 -21.75 3.21
C PRO A 11 -2.10 -22.56 4.36
N ASP A 12 -1.19 -21.96 5.14
CA ASP A 12 -0.56 -22.67 6.26
C ASP A 12 -1.32 -22.54 7.59
N SER A 13 -1.59 -21.31 8.06
CA SER A 13 -2.21 -21.07 9.36
C SER A 13 -3.73 -21.29 9.39
N GLN A 14 -4.38 -21.41 8.23
CA GLN A 14 -5.84 -21.52 8.09
C GLN A 14 -6.62 -20.34 8.72
N VAL A 15 -5.95 -19.22 8.97
CA VAL A 15 -6.60 -17.99 9.43
C VAL A 15 -7.49 -17.43 8.32
N ALA A 16 -8.73 -17.10 8.64
CA ALA A 16 -9.61 -16.39 7.72
C ALA A 16 -8.99 -15.03 7.36
N LEU A 17 -8.85 -14.76 6.07
CA LEU A 17 -8.30 -13.50 5.58
C LEU A 17 -9.30 -12.35 5.75
N ASP A 18 -10.58 -12.64 5.55
CA ASP A 18 -11.64 -11.67 5.79
C ASP A 18 -11.75 -11.32 7.28
N GLY A 19 -11.82 -10.03 7.57
CA GLY A 19 -11.86 -9.50 8.93
C GLY A 19 -10.56 -9.61 9.74
N PHE A 20 -9.49 -10.22 9.21
CA PHE A 20 -8.21 -10.30 9.92
C PHE A 20 -7.65 -8.91 10.21
N GLN A 21 -7.35 -8.64 11.48
CA GLN A 21 -6.76 -7.36 11.90
C GLN A 21 -5.24 -7.47 11.86
N ILE A 22 -4.61 -6.70 10.97
CA ILE A 22 -3.15 -6.65 10.85
C ILE A 22 -2.56 -6.01 12.12
N PRO A 23 -1.70 -6.72 12.88
CA PRO A 23 -1.03 -6.13 14.04
C PRO A 23 -0.19 -4.92 13.65
N PHE A 24 -0.11 -3.92 14.53
CA PHE A 24 0.70 -2.71 14.32
C PHE A 24 0.36 -1.92 13.04
N HIS A 25 -0.85 -2.07 12.50
CA HIS A 25 -1.25 -1.41 11.25
C HIS A 25 -1.08 0.11 11.28
N LYS A 26 -1.39 0.77 12.41
CA LYS A 26 -1.25 2.23 12.54
C LYS A 26 0.22 2.64 12.57
N GLU A 27 1.03 1.90 13.31
CA GLU A 27 2.47 2.11 13.46
C GLU A 27 3.19 1.87 12.12
N ALA A 28 2.75 0.88 11.34
CA ALA A 28 3.25 0.63 9.99
C ALA A 28 2.94 1.81 9.05
N PHE A 29 1.73 2.36 9.14
CA PHE A 29 1.34 3.55 8.37
C PHE A 29 2.16 4.78 8.78
N GLU A 30 2.36 5.00 10.08
CA GLU A 30 3.19 6.09 10.61
C GLU A 30 4.65 5.96 10.16
N LEU A 31 5.21 4.74 10.15
CA LEU A 31 6.56 4.45 9.65
C LEU A 31 6.70 4.82 8.17
N ALA A 32 5.73 4.41 7.32
CA ALA A 32 5.74 4.77 5.91
C ALA A 32 5.61 6.30 5.70
N LEU A 33 4.83 6.98 6.53
CA LEU A 33 4.69 8.44 6.50
C LEU A 33 5.99 9.15 6.90
N GLN A 34 6.72 8.62 7.89
CA GLN A 34 8.04 9.14 8.24
C GLN A 34 9.04 8.94 7.09
N ALA A 35 9.02 7.76 6.45
CA ALA A 35 9.91 7.44 5.34
C ALA A 35 9.69 8.35 4.12
N VAL A 36 8.44 8.61 3.72
CA VAL A 36 8.16 9.49 2.57
C VAL A 36 8.58 10.94 2.83
N ASN A 37 8.52 11.41 4.09
CA ASN A 37 8.99 12.75 4.45
C ASN A 37 10.52 12.91 4.41
N ALA A 38 11.27 11.80 4.34
CA ALA A 38 12.72 11.81 4.21
C ALA A 38 13.19 11.88 2.74
N MET A 39 12.28 11.82 1.76
CA MET A 39 12.59 11.78 0.34
C MET A 39 11.77 12.81 -0.46
N PRO A 40 12.29 13.31 -1.61
CA PRO A 40 11.55 14.25 -2.44
C PRO A 40 10.41 13.59 -3.24
N ASN A 41 10.41 12.25 -3.38
CA ASN A 41 9.39 11.55 -4.15
C ASN A 41 8.11 11.37 -3.32
N ARG A 42 6.99 11.87 -3.85
CA ARG A 42 5.69 11.88 -3.16
C ARG A 42 4.85 10.63 -3.40
N ILE A 43 5.19 9.82 -4.42
CA ILE A 43 4.46 8.60 -4.78
C ILE A 43 5.45 7.44 -4.74
N VAL A 44 5.41 6.67 -3.65
CA VAL A 44 6.27 5.51 -3.43
C VAL A 44 5.39 4.38 -2.88
N GLY A 45 5.58 3.16 -3.40
CA GLY A 45 4.98 1.96 -2.81
C GLY A 45 5.89 1.41 -1.72
N TRP A 46 5.50 1.54 -0.46
CA TRP A 46 6.30 1.06 0.66
C TRP A 46 5.95 -0.37 1.03
N ASP A 47 6.94 -1.25 1.01
CA ASP A 47 6.83 -2.60 1.54
C ASP A 47 7.25 -2.57 3.03
N VAL A 48 6.31 -2.93 3.90
CA VAL A 48 6.50 -2.94 5.36
C VAL A 48 6.22 -4.33 5.89
N ALA A 49 7.20 -4.92 6.56
CA ALA A 49 7.04 -6.18 7.26
C ALA A 49 6.47 -5.94 8.66
N ILE A 50 5.47 -6.73 9.06
CA ILE A 50 4.97 -6.77 10.43
C ILE A 50 5.70 -7.88 11.18
N THR A 51 6.42 -7.52 12.25
CA THR A 51 7.18 -8.46 13.07
C THR A 51 6.64 -8.53 14.50
N ASN A 52 7.13 -9.49 15.29
CA ASN A 52 6.82 -9.59 16.71
C ASN A 52 7.30 -8.38 17.54
N GLN A 53 8.20 -7.55 17.00
CA GLN A 53 8.73 -6.36 17.66
C GLN A 53 8.14 -5.05 17.09
N GLY A 54 7.25 -5.13 16.10
CA GLY A 54 6.68 -3.99 15.40
C GLY A 54 6.99 -3.97 13.90
N PRO A 55 6.59 -2.88 13.21
CA PRO A 55 6.78 -2.74 11.77
C PRO A 55 8.25 -2.48 11.41
N LEU A 56 8.67 -3.02 10.27
CA LEU A 56 10.00 -2.83 9.69
C LEU A 56 9.87 -2.45 8.22
N LEU A 57 10.51 -1.35 7.83
CA LEU A 57 10.55 -0.89 6.43
C LEU A 57 11.49 -1.80 5.63
N ILE A 58 11.02 -2.34 4.50
CA ILE A 58 11.79 -3.27 3.66
C ILE A 58 12.24 -2.59 2.37
N GLU A 59 11.31 -1.99 1.63
CA GLU A 59 11.57 -1.44 0.29
C GLU A 59 10.67 -0.24 -0.01
N GLY A 60 11.19 0.73 -0.76
CA GLY A 60 10.43 1.82 -1.35
C GLY A 60 10.43 1.71 -2.87
N ASN A 61 9.30 1.36 -3.45
CA ASN A 61 9.13 1.17 -4.89
C ASN A 61 8.82 2.51 -5.58
N GLU A 62 9.72 2.98 -6.44
CA GLU A 62 9.55 4.22 -7.21
C GLU A 62 8.33 4.18 -8.15
N VAL A 63 8.00 2.99 -8.68
CA VAL A 63 6.87 2.78 -9.59
C VAL A 63 5.93 1.71 -9.00
N PRO A 64 4.97 2.10 -8.15
CA PRO A 64 4.14 1.15 -7.40
C PRO A 64 2.97 0.58 -8.23
N SER A 65 3.23 0.23 -9.50
CA SER A 65 2.26 -0.38 -10.42
C SER A 65 0.93 0.36 -10.52
N LEU A 66 0.99 1.70 -10.66
CA LEU A 66 -0.16 2.61 -10.66
C LEU A 66 -1.33 2.17 -11.57
N HIS A 67 -1.06 1.50 -12.70
CA HIS A 67 -2.10 1.02 -13.62
C HIS A 67 -3.07 0.00 -12.99
N VAL A 68 -2.60 -0.88 -12.10
CA VAL A 68 -3.47 -1.89 -11.45
C VAL A 68 -4.47 -1.21 -10.54
N THR A 69 -3.96 -0.28 -9.73
CA THR A 69 -4.75 0.52 -8.80
C THR A 69 -5.66 1.53 -9.49
N ASP A 70 -5.29 2.03 -10.68
CA ASP A 70 -6.18 2.85 -11.51
C ASP A 70 -7.46 2.08 -11.86
N VAL A 71 -7.32 0.84 -12.35
CA VAL A 71 -8.47 -0.03 -12.68
C VAL A 71 -9.23 -0.44 -11.43
N ALA A 72 -8.53 -0.89 -10.38
CA ALA A 72 -9.15 -1.41 -9.17
C ALA A 72 -9.90 -0.34 -8.35
N CYS A 73 -9.46 0.92 -8.40
CA CYS A 73 -10.04 2.01 -7.62
C CYS A 73 -10.99 2.91 -8.44
N GLY A 74 -11.42 2.48 -9.63
CA GLY A 74 -12.40 3.21 -10.43
C GLY A 74 -11.83 4.47 -11.11
N GLY A 75 -10.54 4.49 -11.40
CA GLY A 75 -9.83 5.54 -12.11
C GLY A 75 -9.26 6.63 -11.19
N TYR A 76 -8.01 6.99 -11.39
CA TYR A 76 -7.31 7.97 -10.56
C TYR A 76 -7.83 9.39 -10.66
N LEU A 77 -8.46 9.74 -11.78
CA LEU A 77 -9.16 11.02 -11.90
C LEU A 77 -10.38 11.12 -10.98
N ASN A 78 -10.77 10.06 -10.28
CA ASN A 78 -11.76 10.11 -9.21
C ASN A 78 -11.14 10.26 -7.82
N ASN A 79 -9.82 10.08 -7.67
CA ASN A 79 -9.12 10.23 -6.40
C ASN A 79 -8.77 11.71 -6.13
N LYS A 80 -9.23 12.25 -4.99
CA LYS A 80 -9.00 13.65 -4.60
C LYS A 80 -7.51 14.00 -4.49
N HIS A 81 -6.69 13.11 -3.95
CA HIS A 81 -5.25 13.37 -3.75
C HIS A 81 -4.50 13.44 -5.08
N ILE A 82 -4.89 12.63 -6.06
CA ILE A 82 -4.33 12.73 -7.41
C ILE A 82 -4.74 14.05 -8.06
N LYS A 83 -5.99 14.51 -7.89
CA LYS A 83 -6.42 15.82 -8.39
C LYS A 83 -5.61 16.96 -7.79
N ASP A 84 -5.34 16.92 -6.49
CA ASP A 84 -4.54 17.95 -5.81
C ASP A 84 -3.11 18.02 -6.38
N VAL A 85 -2.45 16.88 -6.53
CA VAL A 85 -1.11 16.79 -7.16
C VAL A 85 -1.14 17.32 -8.59
N LEU A 86 -2.14 16.95 -9.39
CA LEU A 86 -2.28 17.43 -10.77
C LEU A 86 -2.56 18.95 -10.84
N PHE A 87 -3.24 19.52 -9.84
CA PHE A 87 -3.48 20.95 -9.75
C PHE A 87 -2.19 21.70 -9.41
N GLU A 88 -1.40 21.19 -8.47
CA GLU A 88 -0.08 21.77 -8.14
C GLU A 88 0.86 21.78 -9.33
N LEU A 89 0.91 20.72 -10.14
CA LEU A 89 1.79 20.62 -11.32
C LEU A 89 1.39 21.54 -12.49
N LYS A 90 0.15 22.05 -12.50
CA LYS A 90 -0.36 22.95 -13.55
C LYS A 90 -0.15 24.43 -13.23
N ASN A 91 0.25 24.75 -12.00
CA ASN A 91 0.51 26.10 -11.51
C ASN A 91 1.99 26.30 -11.21
#